data_AF-A0A7V8WAL2-F1
#
_entry.id   AF-A0A7V8WAL2-F1
#
_cell.length_a   1.000
_cell.length_b   1.000
_cell.length_c   1.000
_cell.angle_alpha   90.00
_cell.angle_beta   90.00
_cell.angle_gamma   90.00
#
_symmetry.space_group_name_H-M   'P 1'
#
loop_
_entity.id
_entity.type
_entity.pdbx_description
1 polymer ?
#
loop_
_entity_poly.entity_id
_entity_poly.type
_entity_poly.pdbx_seq_one_letter_code
_entity_poly.pdbx_strand_id
1 'polypeptide(L)' 'LPGRGLDFRDPWGNHFQVVEYGEIQFSKTDAVLRGMRLDGLEKSEKALAELREKGLG' A
#
# COMPACT_ATOMS: atom_id res chain seq x y z
N LEU A 1 -6.50 -9.47 21.32
CA LEU A 1 -5.92 -10.59 22.12
C LEU A 1 -4.67 -10.06 22.80
N PRO A 2 -4.24 -10.55 23.98
CA PRO A 2 -2.99 -10.09 24.57
C PRO A 2 -1.83 -10.37 23.59
N GLY A 3 -1.16 -9.33 23.12
CA GLY A 3 -0.17 -9.39 22.05
C GLY A 3 0.38 -7.99 21.70
N ARG A 4 1.47 -7.93 20.91
CA ARG A 4 2.12 -6.68 20.48
C ARG A 4 1.39 -6.01 19.30
N GLY A 5 0.52 -6.73 18.61
CA GLY A 5 -0.14 -6.32 17.36
C GLY A 5 -1.60 -5.95 17.53
N LEU A 6 -2.21 -5.51 16.42
CA LEU A 6 -3.65 -5.32 16.32
C LEU A 6 -4.30 -6.66 15.96
N ASP A 7 -4.74 -7.37 17.00
CA ASP A 7 -5.35 -8.70 16.90
C ASP A 7 -6.75 -8.73 17.52
N PHE A 8 -7.75 -9.17 16.76
CA PHE A 8 -9.13 -9.27 17.23
C PHE A 8 -9.86 -10.51 16.71
N ARG A 9 -11.00 -10.83 17.34
CA ARG A 9 -11.93 -11.83 16.83
C ARG A 9 -13.15 -11.14 16.27
N ASP A 10 -13.64 -11.62 15.13
CA ASP A 10 -14.93 -11.18 14.60
C ASP A 10 -16.10 -11.92 15.30
N PRO A 11 -17.36 -11.54 15.04
CA PRO A 11 -18.53 -12.20 15.62
C PRO A 11 -18.71 -13.68 15.26
N TRP A 12 -18.02 -14.16 14.22
CA TRP A 12 -18.07 -15.55 13.77
C TRP A 12 -16.92 -16.40 14.32
N GLY A 13 -16.03 -15.80 15.12
CA GLY A 13 -14.92 -16.46 15.79
C GLY A 13 -13.61 -16.52 14.98
N ASN A 14 -13.54 -15.88 13.82
CA ASN A 14 -12.30 -15.78 13.05
C ASN A 14 -11.28 -14.91 13.80
N HIS A 15 -10.01 -15.30 13.74
CA HIS A 15 -8.91 -14.52 14.29
C HIS A 15 -8.30 -13.64 13.20
N PHE A 16 -8.41 -12.32 13.37
CA PHE A 16 -7.79 -11.32 12.50
C PHE A 16 -6.52 -10.77 13.14
N GLN A 17 -5.44 -10.74 12.36
CA GLN A 17 -4.19 -10.06 12.66
C GLN A 17 -3.96 -9.01 11.58
N VAL A 18 -3.80 -7.75 11.98
CA VAL A 18 -3.49 -6.66 11.06
C VAL A 18 -1.98 -6.48 10.99
N VAL A 19 -1.41 -6.66 9.80
CA VAL A 19 0.01 -6.47 9.51
C VAL A 19 0.18 -5.33 8.51
N GLU A 20 1.15 -4.45 8.79
CA GLU A 20 1.50 -3.36 7.89
C GLU A 20 2.64 -3.78 6.97
N TYR A 21 2.51 -3.42 5.70
CA TYR A 21 3.59 -3.48 4.72
C TYR A 21 3.82 -2.09 4.13
N GLY A 22 4.46 -1.21 4.90
CA GLY A 22 4.61 0.21 4.54
C GLY A 22 5.45 0.46 3.29
N GLU A 23 6.34 -0.46 2.94
CA GLU A 23 7.31 -0.29 1.84
C GLU A 23 6.92 -1.02 0.54
N ILE A 24 5.71 -1.59 0.46
CA ILE A 24 5.25 -2.23 -0.79
C ILE A 24 4.90 -1.15 -1.82
N GLN A 25 5.44 -1.31 -3.02
CA GLN A 25 5.19 -0.42 -4.16
C GLN A 25 4.35 -1.15 -5.21
N PHE A 26 3.32 -0.49 -5.73
CA PHE A 26 2.46 -1.01 -6.80
C PHE A 26 2.56 -0.12 -8.04
N SER A 27 2.87 -0.74 -9.18
CA SER A 27 2.71 -0.08 -10.47
C SER A 27 1.24 -0.03 -10.87
N LYS A 28 0.82 1.11 -11.40
CA LYS A 28 -0.54 1.30 -11.94
C LYS A 28 -0.46 1.89 -13.34
N THR A 29 -1.36 1.46 -14.21
CA THR A 29 -1.54 2.07 -15.52
C THR A 29 -2.40 3.33 -15.41
N ASP A 30 -2.31 4.22 -16.40
CA ASP A 30 -3.10 5.46 -16.40
C ASP A 30 -4.60 5.21 -16.35
N ALA A 31 -5.09 4.12 -16.97
CA ALA A 31 -6.49 3.75 -16.93
C ALA A 31 -6.96 3.41 -15.51
N VAL A 32 -6.13 2.74 -14.72
CA VAL A 32 -6.43 2.44 -13.31
C VAL A 32 -6.44 3.72 -12.49
N LEU A 33 -5.49 4.63 -12.70
CA LEU A 33 -5.46 5.92 -11.99
C LEU A 33 -6.70 6.77 -12.30
N ARG A 34 -7.12 6.83 -13.57
CA ARG A 34 -8.39 7.49 -13.95
C ARG A 34 -9.60 6.84 -13.29
N GLY A 35 -9.68 5.51 -13.29
CA GLY A 35 -10.77 4.78 -12.64
C GLY A 35 -10.87 5.06 -11.13
N MET A 36 -9.73 5.32 -10.48
CA MET A 36 -9.65 5.72 -9.07
C MET A 36 -9.84 7.22 -8.83
N ARG A 37 -9.97 8.04 -9.87
CA ARG A 37 -9.98 9.52 -9.81
C ARG A 37 -8.70 10.11 -9.21
N LEU A 38 -7.55 9.54 -9.59
CA LEU A 38 -6.21 9.93 -9.13
C LEU A 38 -5.29 10.33 -10.30
N ASP A 39 -5.87 10.69 -11.45
CA ASP A 39 -5.14 11.01 -12.68
C ASP A 39 -4.34 12.31 -12.63
N GLY A 40 -4.64 13.20 -11.66
CA GLY A 40 -3.82 14.37 -11.36
C GLY A 40 -2.71 14.13 -10.33
N LEU A 41 -2.52 12.89 -9.87
CA LEU A 41 -1.51 12.58 -8.86
C LEU A 41 -0.11 12.46 -9.49
N GLU A 42 0.82 13.28 -9.03
CA GLU A 42 2.22 13.22 -9.46
C GLU A 42 3.08 12.48 -8.44
N LYS A 43 4.19 11.89 -8.91
CA LYS A 43 5.18 11.26 -8.04
C LYS A 43 6.01 12.34 -7.35
N SER A 44 6.26 12.18 -6.06
CA SER A 44 7.21 13.04 -5.35
C SER A 44 8.64 12.79 -5.81
N GLU A 45 9.52 13.76 -5.60
CA GLU A 45 10.96 13.63 -5.88
C GLU A 45 11.58 12.41 -5.18
N LYS A 46 11.16 12.14 -3.93
CA LYS A 46 11.58 10.96 -3.19
C LYS A 46 11.17 9.67 -3.90
N ALA A 47 9.90 9.57 -4.33
CA ALA A 47 9.41 8.38 -5.04
C ALA A 47 10.12 8.19 -6.38
N LEU A 48 10.43 9.27 -7.10
CA LEU A 48 11.21 9.20 -8.33
C LEU A 48 12.65 8.71 -8.08
N ALA A 49 13.28 9.15 -6.99
CA ALA A 49 14.61 8.67 -6.61
C ALA A 49 14.62 7.17 -6.29
N GLU A 50 13.64 6.69 -5.52
CA GLU A 50 13.50 5.26 -5.21
C GLU A 50 13.27 4.40 -6.45
N LEU A 51 12.45 4.87 -7.41
CA LEU A 51 12.23 4.15 -8.66
C LEU A 51 13.52 4.03 -9.48
N ARG A 52 14.33 5.09 -9.54
CA ARG A 52 15.64 5.06 -10.21
C ARG A 52 16.61 4.09 -9.54
N GLU A 53 16.68 4.09 -8.21
CA GLU A 53 17.52 3.16 -7.45
C GLU A 53 17.13 1.69 -7.73
N LYS A 54 15.83 1.44 -7.93
CA LYS A 54 15.28 0.11 -8.26
C LYS A 54 15.31 -0.23 -9.76
N GLY A 55 15.77 0.67 -10.63
CA GLY A 55 15.81 0.46 -12.08
C GLY A 55 14.44 0.46 -12.77
N LEU A 56 13.44 1.13 -12.18
CA LEU A 56 12.04 1.18 -12.63
C LEU A 56 11.62 2.57 -13.14
N GLY A 57 12.53 3.55 -13.17
CA GLY A 57 12.26 4.95 -13.48
C GLY A 57 13.06 5.49 -14.66
#